data_AF-A0A381Y9B4-F1
#
_entry.id   AF-A0A381Y9B4-F1
#
_cell.length_a   1.000
_cell.length_b   1.000
_cell.length_c   1.000
_cell.angle_alpha   90.00
_cell.angle_beta   90.00
_cell.angle_gamma   90.00
#
_symmetry.space_group_name_H-M   'P 1'
#
loop_
_entity.id
_entity.type
_entity.pdbx_description
1 polymer ?
#
loop_
_entity_poly.entity_id
_entity_poly.type
_entity_poly.pdbx_seq_one_letter_code
_entity_poly.pdbx_strand_id
1 'polypeptide(L)'
;VTSVGFFTDRIRLAMEQRSGELLGADVRIEASTPVASIYRTKATEEGLAVSRQVEFPSVILDPQGMPKLVAVKVVEMGYPLRGRLRVSDQLFEEGTETDAVPASGTLWVGATLLAESGLQLGQSIKLGASFFRLARVLSYEPDNTGIFSQLAAPRVMMNRIDLEVAELLSAASRARHRVLVAGEPKPVAAFIDWARERDDPSVRIRTVRDVEPEIRTALDRAASYLGLASITAIVIAGAAILLAMRLYARQQQDASAVMRCLGASQGYVLQIFLGRVLTAAGLASAIGCAAGLIAQEFLASLASSALQVELPAPSFRPLLAGVIVGTVVALGFGLAPILSLRQVPVLRLLRSEH
;
A
#
# COMPACT_ATOMS: atom_id res chain seq x y z
N VAL A 1 -1.21 11.90 -16.82
CA VAL A 1 -0.04 11.89 -15.89
C VAL A 1 -0.49 11.94 -14.44
N THR A 2 -1.15 13.02 -13.98
CA THR A 2 -1.68 13.14 -12.62
C THR A 2 -2.57 11.97 -12.22
N SER A 3 -3.63 11.68 -12.98
CA SER A 3 -4.57 10.59 -12.69
C SER A 3 -3.88 9.22 -12.52
N VAL A 4 -2.96 8.87 -13.43
CA VAL A 4 -2.19 7.62 -13.35
C VAL A 4 -1.24 7.59 -12.14
N GLY A 5 -0.58 8.71 -11.84
CA GLY A 5 0.33 8.83 -10.70
C GLY A 5 -0.42 8.68 -9.37
N PHE A 6 -1.56 9.35 -9.21
CA PHE A 6 -2.39 9.22 -8.02
C PHE A 6 -3.00 7.83 -7.86
N PHE A 7 -3.48 7.22 -8.94
CA PHE A 7 -4.05 5.87 -8.90
C PHE A 7 -3.00 4.85 -8.42
N THR A 8 -1.80 4.91 -8.99
CA THR A 8 -0.68 4.03 -8.60
C THR A 8 -0.28 4.25 -7.13
N ASP A 9 -0.18 5.50 -6.68
CA ASP A 9 0.17 5.84 -5.29
C ASP A 9 -0.88 5.33 -4.29
N ARG A 10 -2.17 5.53 -4.58
CA ARG A 10 -3.27 5.06 -3.71
C ARG A 10 -3.34 3.55 -3.63
N ILE A 11 -3.17 2.86 -4.75
CA ILE A 11 -3.13 1.39 -4.73
C ILE A 11 -1.95 0.91 -3.88
N ARG A 12 -0.78 1.55 -4.01
CA ARG A 12 0.40 1.20 -3.22
C ARG A 12 0.15 1.41 -1.72
N LEU A 13 -0.45 2.53 -1.33
CA LEU A 13 -0.78 2.82 0.07
C LEU A 13 -1.84 1.87 0.63
N ALA A 14 -2.89 1.58 -0.14
CA ALA A 14 -3.93 0.63 0.26
C ALA A 14 -3.37 -0.80 0.41
N MET A 15 -2.43 -1.18 -0.47
CA MET A 15 -1.72 -2.45 -0.37
C MET A 15 -0.77 -2.47 0.82
N GLU A 16 0.02 -1.41 1.07
CA GLU A 16 0.89 -1.37 2.25
C GLU A 16 0.08 -1.46 3.57
N GLN A 17 -1.08 -0.81 3.64
CA GLN A 17 -1.98 -0.95 4.79
C GLN A 17 -2.51 -2.38 4.95
N ARG A 18 -3.10 -2.97 3.89
CA ARG A 18 -3.61 -4.35 3.94
C ARG A 18 -2.51 -5.39 4.15
N SER A 19 -1.35 -5.22 3.54
CA SER A 19 -0.19 -6.11 3.74
C SER A 19 0.35 -6.02 5.18
N GLY A 20 0.20 -4.87 5.86
CA GLY A 20 0.50 -4.72 7.28
C GLY A 20 -0.47 -5.51 8.17
N GLU A 21 -1.76 -5.52 7.83
CA GLU A 21 -2.76 -6.38 8.49
C GLU A 21 -2.47 -7.87 8.22
N LEU A 22 -2.07 -8.23 6.99
CA LEU A 22 -1.65 -9.58 6.63
C LEU A 22 -0.31 -10.00 7.23
N LEU A 23 0.49 -9.08 7.77
CA LEU A 23 1.71 -9.40 8.50
C LEU A 23 1.48 -9.39 10.03
N GLY A 24 0.41 -8.72 10.48
CA GLY A 24 0.11 -8.45 11.89
C GLY A 24 1.00 -7.38 12.52
N ALA A 25 1.88 -6.74 11.73
CA ALA A 25 2.87 -5.75 12.14
C ALA A 25 3.48 -5.02 10.92
N ASP A 26 4.35 -4.03 11.15
CA ASP A 26 5.12 -3.38 10.06
C ASP A 26 6.35 -4.23 9.67
N VAL A 27 6.93 -4.92 10.65
CA VAL A 27 8.08 -5.82 10.47
C VAL A 27 7.88 -7.08 11.31
N ARG A 28 8.26 -8.23 10.74
CA ARG A 28 8.22 -9.53 11.38
C ARG A 28 9.58 -10.20 11.26
N ILE A 29 10.18 -10.52 12.39
CA ILE A 29 11.44 -11.22 12.50
C ILE A 29 11.11 -12.67 12.84
N GLU A 30 11.43 -13.61 11.96
CA GLU A 30 11.10 -15.03 12.11
C GLU A 30 12.35 -15.88 12.27
N ALA A 31 12.32 -16.85 13.18
CA ALA A 31 13.38 -17.84 13.35
C ALA A 31 12.81 -19.21 13.76
N SER A 32 13.57 -20.28 13.50
CA SER A 32 13.26 -21.63 13.99
C SER A 32 13.68 -21.87 15.44
N THR A 33 14.39 -20.92 16.03
CA THR A 33 14.82 -20.90 17.44
C THR A 33 14.34 -19.60 18.09
N PRO A 34 14.32 -19.50 19.43
CA PRO A 34 13.97 -18.26 20.11
C PRO A 34 14.81 -17.08 19.58
N VAL A 35 14.12 -16.07 19.03
CA VAL A 35 14.76 -14.86 18.50
C VAL A 35 15.50 -14.13 19.63
N ALA A 36 16.75 -13.75 19.37
CA ALA A 36 17.58 -13.05 20.35
C ALA A 36 16.90 -11.79 20.90
N SER A 37 17.01 -11.57 22.22
CA SER A 37 16.37 -10.45 22.92
C SER A 37 16.84 -9.08 22.44
N ILE A 38 17.97 -9.01 21.74
CA ILE A 38 18.51 -7.78 21.16
C ILE A 38 17.54 -7.11 20.19
N TYR A 39 16.80 -7.88 19.37
CA TYR A 39 15.82 -7.33 18.45
C TYR A 39 14.67 -6.63 19.19
N ARG A 40 14.18 -7.24 20.28
CA ARG A 40 13.16 -6.65 21.14
C ARG A 40 13.67 -5.41 21.85
N THR A 41 14.89 -5.48 22.40
CA THR A 41 15.51 -4.39 23.16
C THR A 41 15.69 -3.18 22.26
N LYS A 42 16.30 -3.37 21.08
CA LYS A 42 16.50 -2.32 20.10
C LYS A 42 15.19 -1.69 19.62
N ALA A 43 14.17 -2.50 19.32
CA ALA A 43 12.86 -1.98 18.93
C ALA A 43 12.22 -1.14 20.05
N THR A 44 12.34 -1.57 21.31
CA THR A 44 11.80 -0.84 22.46
C THR A 44 12.56 0.47 22.70
N GLU A 45 13.88 0.49 22.53
CA GLU A 45 14.72 1.70 22.62
C GLU A 45 14.34 2.76 21.58
N GLU A 46 13.94 2.33 20.37
CA GLU A 46 13.47 3.20 19.30
C GLU A 46 11.99 3.62 19.46
N GLY A 47 11.36 3.27 20.59
CA GLY A 47 9.95 3.60 20.87
C GLY A 47 8.94 2.81 20.05
N LEU A 48 9.34 1.67 19.48
CA LEU A 48 8.47 0.80 18.69
C LEU A 48 7.67 -0.16 19.58
N ALA A 49 6.44 -0.45 19.19
CA ALA A 49 5.63 -1.49 19.80
C ALA A 49 6.15 -2.86 19.39
N VAL A 50 6.25 -3.79 20.34
CA VAL A 50 6.79 -5.14 20.12
C VAL A 50 5.85 -6.18 20.72
N SER A 51 5.56 -7.23 19.96
CA SER A 51 4.81 -8.39 20.43
C SER A 51 5.50 -9.67 19.96
N ARG A 52 5.55 -10.69 20.82
CA ARG A 52 6.13 -11.99 20.45
C ARG A 52 5.04 -13.00 20.18
N GLN A 53 5.25 -13.81 19.16
CA GLN A 53 4.41 -14.96 18.87
C GLN A 53 5.24 -16.23 18.67
N VAL A 54 4.63 -17.38 18.92
CA VAL A 54 5.21 -18.69 18.59
C VAL A 54 4.14 -19.51 17.90
N GLU A 55 4.47 -20.12 16.77
CA GLU A 55 3.54 -20.97 16.02
C GLU A 55 4.15 -22.35 15.80
N PHE A 56 3.38 -23.40 16.13
CA PHE A 56 3.81 -24.79 15.97
C PHE A 56 2.61 -25.73 15.82
N PRO A 57 2.76 -26.87 15.15
CA PRO A 57 1.74 -27.91 15.13
C PRO A 57 1.73 -28.66 16.47
N SER A 58 0.54 -29.00 16.96
CA SER A 58 0.36 -29.81 18.15
C SER A 58 -0.89 -30.68 18.04
N VAL A 59 -1.12 -31.53 19.03
CA VAL A 59 -2.29 -32.40 19.11
C VAL A 59 -3.09 -32.03 20.34
N ILE A 60 -4.39 -31.80 20.15
CA ILE A 60 -5.35 -31.72 21.24
C ILE A 60 -6.01 -33.09 21.43
N LEU A 61 -6.46 -33.36 22.65
CA LEU A 61 -7.40 -34.43 22.94
C LEU A 61 -8.73 -33.79 23.31
N ASP A 62 -9.78 -34.22 22.61
CA ASP A 62 -11.14 -33.83 22.93
C ASP A 62 -11.62 -34.48 24.25
N PRO A 63 -12.82 -34.15 24.76
CA PRO A 63 -13.36 -34.76 25.96
C PRO A 63 -13.56 -36.29 25.88
N GLN A 64 -13.58 -36.85 24.66
CA GLN A 64 -13.71 -38.28 24.40
C GLN A 64 -12.34 -38.97 24.26
N GLY A 65 -11.24 -38.22 24.36
CA GLY A 65 -9.88 -38.71 24.23
C GLY A 65 -9.40 -38.91 22.79
N MET A 66 -10.14 -38.41 21.78
CA MET A 66 -9.74 -38.49 20.38
C MET A 66 -8.68 -37.43 20.05
N PRO A 67 -7.51 -37.84 19.51
CA PRO A 67 -6.45 -36.92 19.15
C PRO A 67 -6.77 -36.18 17.85
N LYS A 68 -6.53 -34.87 17.83
CA LYS A 68 -6.66 -34.06 16.63
C LYS A 68 -5.50 -33.09 16.46
N LEU A 69 -4.95 -33.05 15.25
CA LEU A 69 -3.89 -32.13 14.87
C LEU A 69 -4.43 -30.71 14.75
N VAL A 70 -3.75 -29.76 15.39
CA VAL A 70 -4.08 -28.33 15.37
C VAL A 70 -2.82 -27.49 15.18
N ALA A 71 -2.99 -26.29 14.62
CA ALA A 71 -1.94 -25.29 14.56
C ALA A 71 -2.06 -24.37 15.78
N VAL A 72 -1.17 -24.56 16.76
CA VAL A 72 -1.14 -23.76 17.98
C VAL A 72 -0.40 -22.46 17.70
N LYS A 73 -1.06 -21.35 18.01
CA LYS A 73 -0.48 -20.02 17.99
C LYS A 73 -0.48 -19.43 19.38
N VAL A 74 0.70 -19.12 19.86
CA VAL A 74 0.93 -18.51 21.16
C VAL A 74 1.12 -17.02 20.95
N VAL A 75 0.28 -16.21 21.57
CA VAL A 75 0.31 -14.75 21.45
C VAL A 75 0.61 -14.09 22.79
N GLU A 76 1.37 -13.00 22.75
CA GLU A 76 1.61 -12.11 23.89
C GLU A 76 0.58 -10.98 23.89
N MET A 77 0.36 -10.36 25.05
CA MET A 77 -0.48 -9.16 25.17
C MET A 77 -0.04 -8.08 24.16
N GLY A 78 -0.99 -7.41 23.53
CA GLY A 78 -0.73 -6.42 22.47
C GLY A 78 -0.61 -7.03 21.06
N TYR A 79 -0.93 -8.30 20.89
CA TYR A 79 -1.20 -8.87 19.56
C TYR A 79 -2.66 -8.61 19.15
N PRO A 80 -2.95 -8.30 17.87
CA PRO A 80 -2.00 -7.96 16.80
C PRO A 80 -1.49 -6.51 16.92
N LEU A 81 -0.31 -6.21 16.35
CA LEU A 81 0.21 -4.83 16.33
C LEU A 81 -0.37 -3.99 15.18
N ARG A 82 -0.77 -4.65 14.09
CA ARG A 82 -1.46 -4.08 12.92
C ARG A 82 -2.61 -5.01 12.51
N GLY A 83 -3.71 -4.43 12.03
CA GLY A 83 -4.95 -5.15 11.77
C GLY A 83 -5.76 -5.39 13.04
N ARG A 84 -6.90 -6.08 12.89
CA ARG A 84 -7.82 -6.38 14.00
C ARG A 84 -8.19 -7.84 14.01
N LEU A 85 -8.19 -8.43 15.19
CA LEU A 85 -8.70 -9.78 15.42
C LEU A 85 -10.22 -9.73 15.54
N ARG A 86 -10.94 -10.69 14.96
CA ARG A 86 -12.39 -10.84 15.21
C ARG A 86 -12.69 -12.17 15.88
N VAL A 87 -13.51 -12.08 16.93
CA VAL A 87 -13.93 -13.21 17.74
C VAL A 87 -15.44 -13.23 17.91
N SER A 88 -16.02 -14.41 17.96
CA SER A 88 -17.44 -14.62 18.23
C SER A 88 -17.63 -15.60 19.39
N ASP A 89 -18.79 -15.51 20.03
CA ASP A 89 -19.25 -16.46 21.03
C ASP A 89 -20.11 -17.59 20.38
N GLN A 90 -20.25 -17.61 19.04
CA GLN A 90 -20.98 -18.62 18.28
C GLN A 90 -20.24 -19.02 16.98
N LEU A 91 -20.60 -20.16 16.40
CA LEU A 91 -20.09 -20.56 15.08
C LEU A 91 -20.73 -19.72 13.98
N PHE A 92 -19.93 -19.35 12.97
CA PHE A 92 -20.36 -18.70 11.72
C PHE A 92 -20.99 -17.31 11.86
N GLU A 93 -20.74 -16.62 12.96
CA GLU A 93 -21.04 -15.19 13.10
C GLU A 93 -19.87 -14.34 12.58
N GLU A 94 -20.13 -13.13 12.06
CA GLU A 94 -19.08 -12.22 11.56
C GLU A 94 -18.05 -11.85 12.65
N GLY A 95 -18.44 -11.96 13.93
CA GLY A 95 -17.60 -11.72 15.10
C GLY A 95 -17.34 -10.25 15.36
N THR A 96 -16.92 -9.95 16.59
CA THR A 96 -16.62 -8.61 17.08
C THR A 96 -15.12 -8.38 17.09
N GLU A 97 -14.70 -7.17 16.74
CA GLU A 97 -13.29 -6.78 16.77
C GLU A 97 -12.79 -6.69 18.22
N THR A 98 -11.59 -7.21 18.47
CA THR A 98 -10.98 -7.22 19.80
C THR A 98 -9.48 -7.02 19.75
N ASP A 99 -8.96 -6.28 20.72
CA ASP A 99 -7.52 -6.14 21.01
C ASP A 99 -7.09 -7.08 22.16
N ALA A 100 -8.03 -7.87 22.68
CA ALA A 100 -7.73 -8.85 23.71
C ALA A 100 -7.02 -10.06 23.11
N VAL A 101 -6.34 -10.79 23.98
CA VAL A 101 -5.81 -12.14 23.71
C VAL A 101 -6.49 -13.13 24.67
N PRO A 102 -6.39 -14.46 24.44
CA PRO A 102 -6.95 -15.44 25.36
C PRO A 102 -6.48 -15.19 26.80
N ALA A 103 -7.39 -15.29 27.76
CA ALA A 103 -7.03 -15.27 29.17
C ALA A 103 -6.24 -16.54 29.53
N SER A 104 -5.43 -16.48 30.59
CA SER A 104 -4.71 -17.68 31.07
C SER A 104 -5.68 -18.82 31.37
N GLY A 105 -5.34 -20.03 30.92
CA GLY A 105 -6.18 -21.23 31.04
C GLY A 105 -7.32 -21.32 30.00
N THR A 106 -7.37 -20.40 29.03
CA THR A 106 -8.38 -20.39 27.96
C THR A 106 -7.77 -20.45 26.56
N LEU A 107 -8.54 -21.00 25.62
CA LEU A 107 -8.18 -21.08 24.21
C LEU A 107 -9.23 -20.40 23.34
N TRP A 108 -8.76 -19.73 22.30
CA TRP A 108 -9.61 -19.29 21.20
C TRP A 108 -9.37 -20.21 20.00
N VAL A 109 -10.44 -20.63 19.33
CA VAL A 109 -10.36 -21.70 18.33
C VAL A 109 -11.03 -21.31 17.03
N GLY A 110 -10.48 -21.74 15.90
CA GLY A 110 -11.10 -21.50 14.60
C GLY A 110 -12.43 -22.25 14.48
N ALA A 111 -13.38 -21.67 13.74
CA ALA A 111 -14.70 -22.28 13.50
C ALA A 111 -14.60 -23.71 12.94
N THR A 112 -13.61 -23.97 12.07
CA THR A 112 -13.31 -25.29 11.50
C THR A 112 -13.08 -26.35 12.57
N LEU A 113 -12.38 -26.01 13.65
CA LEU A 113 -12.09 -26.97 14.72
C LEU A 113 -13.37 -27.43 15.41
N LEU A 114 -14.24 -26.47 15.75
CA LEU A 114 -15.51 -26.74 16.41
C LEU A 114 -16.45 -27.55 15.49
N ALA A 115 -16.52 -27.16 14.21
CA ALA A 115 -17.38 -27.82 13.22
C ALA A 115 -16.97 -29.29 12.98
N GLU A 116 -15.67 -29.56 12.85
CA GLU A 116 -15.16 -30.90 12.55
C GLU A 116 -15.09 -31.83 13.77
N SER A 117 -14.90 -31.28 14.99
CA SER A 117 -14.77 -32.08 16.21
C SER A 117 -16.05 -32.15 17.05
N GLY A 118 -17.11 -31.44 16.66
CA GLY A 118 -18.32 -31.32 17.47
C GLY A 118 -18.09 -30.67 18.84
N LEU A 119 -16.97 -29.97 19.01
CA LEU A 119 -16.63 -29.26 20.25
C LEU A 119 -17.51 -28.03 20.41
N GLN A 120 -17.77 -27.66 21.66
CA GLN A 120 -18.57 -26.47 22.00
C GLN A 120 -17.76 -25.51 22.87
N LEU A 121 -18.06 -24.22 22.75
CA LEU A 121 -17.52 -23.23 23.69
C LEU A 121 -17.92 -23.58 25.13
N GLY A 122 -17.02 -23.31 26.06
CA GLY A 122 -17.16 -23.67 27.47
C GLY A 122 -16.59 -25.05 27.83
N GLN A 123 -16.38 -25.94 26.85
CA GLN A 123 -15.77 -27.26 27.10
C GLN A 123 -14.27 -27.14 27.41
N SER A 124 -13.76 -28.12 28.15
CA SER A 124 -12.33 -28.26 28.42
C SER A 124 -11.70 -29.31 27.51
N ILE A 125 -10.61 -28.95 26.85
CA ILE A 125 -9.81 -29.85 26.01
C ILE A 125 -8.40 -29.98 26.59
N LYS A 126 -7.74 -31.10 26.33
CA LYS A 126 -6.34 -31.28 26.73
C LYS A 126 -5.42 -30.85 25.60
N LEU A 127 -4.44 -30.02 25.91
CA LEU A 127 -3.38 -29.60 24.99
C LEU A 127 -2.04 -29.75 25.70
N GLY A 128 -1.19 -30.65 25.20
CA GLY A 128 0.05 -31.02 25.88
C GLY A 128 -0.21 -31.66 27.25
N ALA A 129 0.43 -31.11 28.29
CA ALA A 129 0.27 -31.59 29.66
C ALA A 129 -0.94 -31.00 30.39
N SER A 130 -1.56 -29.94 29.86
CA SER A 130 -2.57 -29.12 30.57
C SER A 130 -3.95 -29.16 29.92
N PHE A 131 -4.97 -28.84 30.72
CA PHE A 131 -6.35 -28.69 30.26
C PHE A 131 -6.70 -27.21 30.11
N PHE A 132 -7.43 -26.88 29.05
CA PHE A 132 -7.82 -25.52 28.73
C PHE A 132 -9.28 -25.43 28.34
N ARG A 133 -9.91 -24.33 28.72
CA ARG A 133 -11.31 -24.06 28.37
C ARG A 133 -11.42 -23.33 27.03
N LEU A 134 -12.30 -23.80 26.16
CA LEU A 134 -12.65 -23.11 24.92
C LEU A 134 -13.48 -21.87 25.24
N ALA A 135 -12.92 -20.68 25.03
CA ALA A 135 -13.56 -19.43 25.43
C ALA A 135 -14.28 -18.74 24.26
N ARG A 136 -13.65 -18.66 23.08
CA ARG A 136 -14.19 -17.95 21.91
C ARG A 136 -13.85 -18.62 20.59
N VAL A 137 -14.65 -18.31 19.57
CA VAL A 137 -14.39 -18.67 18.18
C VAL A 137 -13.60 -17.55 17.50
N LEU A 138 -12.51 -17.91 16.81
CA LEU A 138 -11.78 -17.01 15.92
C LEU A 138 -12.51 -16.96 14.56
N SER A 139 -13.14 -15.82 14.25
CA SER A 139 -13.78 -15.60 12.94
C SER A 139 -12.80 -15.02 11.93
N TYR A 140 -11.91 -14.13 12.37
CA TYR A 140 -10.86 -13.55 11.53
C TYR A 140 -9.55 -13.35 12.30
N GLU A 141 -8.45 -13.79 11.68
CA GLU A 141 -7.09 -13.68 12.19
C GLU A 141 -6.23 -12.86 11.21
N PRO A 142 -5.73 -11.66 11.61
CA PRO A 142 -4.68 -10.98 10.86
C PRO A 142 -3.41 -11.82 10.94
N ASP A 143 -2.57 -11.77 9.91
CA ASP A 143 -1.36 -12.60 9.80
C ASP A 143 -1.51 -14.10 9.46
N ASN A 144 -2.71 -14.58 9.13
CA ASN A 144 -2.97 -16.00 8.76
C ASN A 144 -2.41 -16.42 7.38
N THR A 145 -1.22 -15.95 7.04
CA THR A 145 -0.45 -16.17 5.81
C THR A 145 0.82 -16.96 6.13
N GLY A 146 0.66 -18.23 6.48
CA GLY A 146 1.76 -19.13 6.84
C GLY A 146 1.59 -20.54 6.29
N ILE A 147 2.69 -21.30 6.20
CA ILE A 147 2.70 -22.71 5.73
C ILE A 147 1.70 -23.59 6.52
N PHE A 148 1.30 -23.18 7.73
CA PHE A 148 0.36 -23.93 8.55
C PHE A 148 -1.11 -23.77 8.15
N SER A 149 -1.50 -22.69 7.46
CA SER A 149 -2.82 -22.64 6.80
C SER A 149 -2.89 -23.58 5.59
N GLN A 150 -1.75 -23.87 4.96
CA GLN A 150 -1.62 -24.83 3.86
C GLN A 150 -1.69 -26.30 4.33
N LEU A 151 -1.39 -26.55 5.60
CA LEU A 151 -1.52 -27.88 6.23
C LEU A 151 -2.97 -28.22 6.63
N ALA A 152 -3.93 -27.31 6.38
CA ALA A 152 -5.35 -27.46 6.73
C ALA A 152 -5.60 -27.85 8.20
N ALA A 153 -4.65 -27.59 9.10
CA ALA A 153 -4.80 -27.85 10.52
C ALA A 153 -5.64 -26.73 11.15
N PRO A 154 -6.72 -27.04 11.89
CA PRO A 154 -7.52 -26.01 12.53
C PRO A 154 -6.71 -25.17 13.54
N ARG A 155 -7.03 -23.88 13.61
CA ARG A 155 -6.33 -22.90 14.45
C ARG A 155 -6.73 -23.03 15.92
N VAL A 156 -5.73 -23.01 16.81
CA VAL A 156 -5.90 -22.84 18.25
C VAL A 156 -4.97 -21.72 18.72
N MET A 157 -5.51 -20.69 19.37
CA MET A 157 -4.76 -19.57 19.92
C MET A 157 -4.75 -19.64 21.44
N MET A 158 -3.57 -19.45 22.04
CA MET A 158 -3.36 -19.48 23.49
C MET A 158 -2.50 -18.31 23.98
N ASN A 159 -2.58 -18.01 25.27
CA ASN A 159 -1.74 -16.99 25.88
C ASN A 159 -0.29 -17.47 26.04
N ARG A 160 0.68 -16.58 25.87
CA ARG A 160 2.10 -16.84 26.12
C ARG A 160 2.39 -17.39 27.51
N ILE A 161 1.67 -16.93 28.53
CA ILE A 161 1.89 -17.34 29.93
C ILE A 161 1.63 -18.84 30.10
N ASP A 162 0.71 -19.41 29.32
CA ASP A 162 0.32 -20.81 29.42
C ASP A 162 1.26 -21.77 28.66
N LEU A 163 2.18 -21.24 27.85
CA LEU A 163 3.06 -22.03 26.99
C LEU A 163 4.00 -22.93 27.79
N GLU A 164 4.58 -22.41 28.87
CA GLU A 164 5.51 -23.15 29.73
C GLU A 164 4.76 -24.20 30.56
N VAL A 165 3.59 -23.83 31.10
CA VAL A 165 2.73 -24.73 31.90
C VAL A 165 2.18 -25.90 31.07
N ALA A 166 1.96 -25.69 29.78
CA ALA A 166 1.47 -26.73 28.88
C ALA A 166 2.58 -27.71 28.40
N GLU A 167 3.86 -27.42 28.67
CA GLU A 167 5.04 -28.19 28.24
C GLU A 167 5.05 -28.51 26.74
N LEU A 168 4.55 -27.58 25.92
CA LEU A 168 4.32 -27.82 24.48
C LEU A 168 5.58 -27.72 23.62
N LEU A 169 6.65 -27.10 24.15
CA LEU A 169 7.91 -26.93 23.45
C LEU A 169 8.99 -27.81 24.07
N SER A 170 9.42 -28.82 23.29
CA SER A 170 10.63 -29.59 23.56
C SER A 170 11.77 -29.15 22.64
N ALA A 171 13.01 -29.55 22.93
CA ALA A 171 14.18 -29.26 22.10
C ALA A 171 14.06 -29.79 20.65
N ALA A 172 13.18 -30.77 20.39
CA ALA A 172 12.90 -31.31 19.06
C ALA A 172 11.70 -30.64 18.37
N SER A 173 10.98 -29.75 19.06
CA SER A 173 9.80 -29.09 18.53
C SER A 173 10.18 -28.10 17.43
N ARG A 174 9.54 -28.23 16.26
CA ARG A 174 9.72 -27.31 15.13
C ARG A 174 8.80 -26.10 15.30
N ALA A 175 9.15 -25.24 16.26
CA ALA A 175 8.44 -23.99 16.51
C ALA A 175 8.99 -22.86 15.65
N ARG A 176 8.09 -22.01 15.14
CA ARG A 176 8.45 -20.73 14.54
C ARG A 176 8.28 -19.64 15.56
N HIS A 177 9.39 -19.06 15.99
CA HIS A 177 9.40 -17.89 16.85
C HIS A 177 9.33 -16.65 15.96
N ARG A 178 8.41 -15.75 16.27
CA ARG A 178 8.34 -14.46 15.58
C ARG A 178 8.30 -13.30 16.57
N VAL A 179 8.99 -12.23 16.20
CA VAL A 179 8.93 -10.93 16.87
C VAL A 179 8.30 -9.96 15.89
N LEU A 180 7.15 -9.43 16.29
CA LEU A 180 6.40 -8.42 15.57
C LEU A 180 6.82 -7.05 16.08
N VAL A 181 7.03 -6.11 15.16
CA VAL A 181 7.42 -4.73 15.46
C VAL A 181 6.56 -3.77 14.64
N ALA A 182 6.01 -2.75 15.30
CA ALA A 182 5.20 -1.71 14.65
C ALA A 182 5.45 -0.34 15.28
N GLY A 183 5.30 0.73 14.50
CA GLY A 183 5.45 2.09 15.01
C GLY A 183 5.43 3.14 13.90
N GLU A 184 6.13 4.26 14.13
CA GLU A 184 6.26 5.30 13.11
C GLU A 184 7.15 4.84 11.94
N PRO A 185 6.90 5.29 10.69
CA PRO A 185 7.64 4.83 9.52
C PRO A 185 9.15 5.06 9.57
N LYS A 186 9.61 6.16 10.19
CA LYS A 186 11.04 6.51 10.25
C LYS A 186 11.82 5.60 11.22
N PRO A 187 11.42 5.44 12.50
CA PRO A 187 12.07 4.49 13.41
C PRO A 187 11.98 3.04 12.91
N VAL A 188 10.85 2.64 12.31
CA VAL A 188 10.71 1.30 11.71
C VAL A 188 11.74 1.07 10.59
N ALA A 189 11.95 2.05 9.72
CA ALA A 189 12.96 1.95 8.65
C ALA A 189 14.39 1.78 9.22
N ALA A 190 14.76 2.60 10.22
CA ALA A 190 16.05 2.49 10.88
C ALA A 190 16.25 1.13 11.57
N PHE A 191 15.20 0.58 12.18
CA PHE A 191 15.23 -0.74 12.78
C PHE A 191 15.42 -1.87 11.74
N ILE A 192 14.76 -1.77 10.57
CA ILE A 192 14.94 -2.73 9.48
C ILE A 192 16.38 -2.73 8.98
N ASP A 193 16.95 -1.55 8.78
CA ASP A 193 18.32 -1.42 8.28
C ASP A 193 19.33 -2.00 9.28
N TRP A 194 19.20 -1.63 10.56
CA TRP A 194 20.01 -2.21 11.65
C TRP A 194 19.88 -3.74 11.73
N ALA A 195 18.66 -4.27 11.59
CA ALA A 195 18.43 -5.70 11.67
C ALA A 195 19.04 -6.47 10.48
N ARG A 196 19.06 -5.85 9.29
CA ARG A 196 19.66 -6.41 8.06
C ARG A 196 21.19 -6.35 8.06
N GLU A 197 21.77 -5.27 8.57
CA GLU A 197 23.24 -5.14 8.71
C GLU A 197 23.87 -6.24 9.57
N ARG A 198 23.08 -6.83 10.47
CA ARG A 198 23.53 -7.90 11.36
C ARG A 198 23.73 -9.24 10.66
N ASP A 199 23.13 -9.41 9.47
CA ASP A 199 23.22 -10.60 8.61
C ASP A 199 23.16 -11.95 9.36
N ASP A 200 22.18 -12.09 10.27
CA ASP A 200 22.01 -13.31 11.04
C ASP A 200 21.31 -14.39 10.17
N PRO A 201 22.01 -15.48 9.80
CA PRO A 201 21.45 -16.51 8.91
C PRO A 201 20.32 -17.33 9.56
N SER A 202 20.19 -17.28 10.89
CA SER A 202 19.13 -17.97 11.62
C SER A 202 17.79 -17.23 11.61
N VAL A 203 17.82 -15.96 11.18
CA VAL A 203 16.69 -15.04 11.24
C VAL A 203 16.26 -14.64 9.83
N ARG A 204 14.96 -14.57 9.60
CA ARG A 204 14.36 -14.03 8.39
C ARG A 204 13.56 -12.79 8.74
N ILE A 205 13.94 -11.67 8.14
CA ILE A 205 13.22 -10.41 8.27
C ILE A 205 12.20 -10.32 7.14
N ARG A 206 10.93 -10.17 7.51
CA ARG A 206 9.81 -9.94 6.61
C ARG A 206 9.25 -8.57 6.89
N THR A 207 9.11 -7.76 5.84
CA THR A 207 8.43 -6.48 5.91
C THR A 207 7.10 -6.56 5.18
N VAL A 208 6.21 -5.60 5.41
CA VAL A 208 4.98 -5.42 4.63
C VAL A 208 5.22 -5.53 3.11
N ARG A 209 6.40 -5.08 2.65
CA ARG A 209 6.78 -5.08 1.24
C ARG A 209 7.12 -6.47 0.68
N ASP A 210 7.33 -7.46 1.54
CA ASP A 210 7.79 -8.81 1.17
C ASP A 210 6.65 -9.85 1.15
N VAL A 211 5.44 -9.49 1.58
CA VAL A 211 4.35 -10.45 1.83
C VAL A 211 3.71 -10.97 0.52
N GLU A 212 3.70 -10.18 -0.57
CA GLU A 212 3.12 -10.57 -1.87
C GLU A 212 3.94 -10.06 -3.07
N PRO A 213 5.08 -10.69 -3.38
CA PRO A 213 5.92 -10.29 -4.51
C PRO A 213 5.21 -10.45 -5.87
N GLU A 214 4.26 -11.38 -5.98
CA GLU A 214 3.48 -11.63 -7.21
C GLU A 214 2.53 -10.47 -7.53
N ILE A 215 1.74 -10.02 -6.55
CA ILE A 215 0.84 -8.87 -6.70
C ILE A 215 1.64 -7.60 -6.97
N ARG A 216 2.75 -7.40 -6.25
CA ARG A 216 3.65 -6.27 -6.50
C ARG A 216 4.19 -6.28 -7.92
N THR A 217 4.69 -7.42 -8.40
CA THR A 217 5.24 -7.51 -9.76
C THR A 217 4.18 -7.22 -10.82
N ALA A 218 2.94 -7.68 -10.60
CA ALA A 218 1.81 -7.36 -11.46
C ALA A 218 1.49 -5.85 -11.45
N LEU A 219 1.49 -5.21 -10.28
CA LEU A 219 1.25 -3.77 -10.13
C LEU A 219 2.38 -2.92 -10.70
N ASP A 220 3.65 -3.29 -10.48
CA ASP A 220 4.82 -2.59 -11.04
C ASP A 220 4.79 -2.65 -12.57
N ARG A 221 4.37 -3.79 -13.14
CA ARG A 221 4.13 -3.94 -14.59
C ARG A 221 2.97 -3.07 -15.06
N ALA A 222 1.83 -3.10 -14.36
CA ALA A 222 0.67 -2.27 -14.69
C ALA A 222 1.01 -0.77 -14.65
N ALA A 223 1.73 -0.32 -13.62
CA ALA A 223 2.22 1.04 -13.49
C ALA A 223 3.15 1.42 -14.65
N SER A 224 4.03 0.51 -15.07
CA SER A 224 4.91 0.71 -16.22
C SER A 224 4.11 0.86 -17.52
N TYR A 225 3.09 0.01 -17.76
CA TYR A 225 2.22 0.12 -18.93
C TYR A 225 1.40 1.41 -18.94
N LEU A 226 0.84 1.81 -17.80
CA LEU A 226 0.12 3.09 -17.65
C LEU A 226 1.05 4.30 -17.82
N GLY A 227 2.30 4.16 -17.40
CA GLY A 227 3.37 5.14 -17.63
C GLY A 227 3.67 5.30 -19.12
N LEU A 228 3.86 4.20 -19.84
CA LEU A 228 4.06 4.20 -21.29
C LEU A 228 2.87 4.81 -22.04
N ALA A 229 1.64 4.41 -21.67
CA ALA A 229 0.42 4.98 -22.23
C ALA A 229 0.32 6.49 -21.97
N SER A 230 0.72 6.94 -20.78
CA SER A 230 0.75 8.37 -20.43
C SER A 230 1.75 9.15 -21.30
N ILE A 231 2.93 8.59 -21.56
CA ILE A 231 3.93 9.22 -22.44
C ILE A 231 3.37 9.37 -23.86
N THR A 232 2.73 8.32 -24.40
CA THR A 232 2.10 8.39 -25.73
C THR A 232 1.01 9.46 -25.80
N ALA A 233 0.15 9.54 -24.76
CA ALA A 233 -0.86 10.58 -24.67
C ALA A 233 -0.26 12.00 -24.62
N ILE A 234 0.86 12.19 -23.89
CA ILE A 234 1.60 13.45 -23.85
C ILE A 234 2.11 13.83 -25.24
N VAL A 235 2.66 12.87 -26.00
CA VAL A 235 3.17 13.13 -27.35
C VAL A 235 2.04 13.58 -28.29
N ILE A 236 0.89 12.89 -28.26
CA ILE A 236 -0.29 13.25 -29.06
C ILE A 236 -0.81 14.65 -28.66
N ALA A 237 -0.90 14.92 -27.36
CA ALA A 237 -1.31 16.24 -26.86
C ALA A 237 -0.33 17.34 -27.28
N GLY A 238 0.98 17.09 -27.20
CA GLY A 238 2.02 18.02 -27.65
C GLY A 238 1.91 18.36 -29.14
N ALA A 239 1.63 17.36 -29.99
CA ALA A 239 1.39 17.57 -31.42
C ALA A 239 0.13 18.41 -31.69
N ALA A 240 -0.96 18.16 -30.95
CA ALA A 240 -2.19 18.95 -31.04
C ALA A 240 -1.97 20.41 -30.63
N ILE A 241 -1.24 20.65 -29.52
CA ILE A 241 -0.86 21.99 -29.06
C ILE A 241 -0.01 22.69 -30.13
N LEU A 242 0.98 22.00 -30.70
CA LEU A 242 1.83 22.56 -31.76
C LEU A 242 0.99 23.01 -32.98
N LEU A 243 0.03 22.19 -33.41
CA LEU A 243 -0.85 22.51 -34.54
C LEU A 243 -1.77 23.68 -34.23
N ALA A 244 -2.40 23.68 -33.05
CA ALA A 244 -3.27 24.77 -32.60
C ALA A 244 -2.51 26.10 -32.50
N MET A 245 -1.30 26.07 -31.93
CA MET A 245 -0.43 27.24 -31.84
C MET A 245 0.02 27.75 -33.21
N ARG A 246 0.30 26.85 -34.18
CA ARG A 246 0.61 27.26 -35.56
C ARG A 246 -0.58 27.92 -36.26
N LEU A 247 -1.79 27.40 -36.07
CA LEU A 247 -3.02 27.99 -36.62
C LEU A 247 -3.29 29.37 -35.99
N TYR A 248 -3.16 29.48 -34.67
CA TYR A 248 -3.31 30.74 -33.95
C TYR A 248 -2.27 31.78 -34.38
N ALA A 249 -1.00 31.37 -34.50
CA ALA A 249 0.08 32.23 -34.96
C ALA A 249 -0.20 32.78 -36.37
N ARG A 250 -0.69 31.94 -37.30
CA ARG A 250 -1.06 32.37 -38.66
C ARG A 250 -2.20 33.39 -38.66
N GLN A 251 -3.27 33.17 -37.89
CA GLN A 251 -4.39 34.11 -37.81
C GLN A 251 -4.00 35.47 -37.22
N GLN A 252 -2.96 35.53 -36.38
CA GLN A 252 -2.52 36.76 -35.72
C GLN A 252 -1.40 37.50 -36.46
N GLN A 253 -0.94 37.00 -37.62
CA GLN A 253 0.07 37.69 -38.43
C GLN A 253 -0.42 39.07 -38.90
N ASP A 254 -1.67 39.16 -39.37
CA ASP A 254 -2.24 40.40 -39.92
C ASP A 254 -2.43 41.47 -38.84
N ALA A 255 -2.94 41.09 -37.66
CA ALA A 255 -3.08 42.01 -36.53
C ALA A 255 -1.72 42.47 -35.98
N SER A 256 -0.69 41.60 -36.04
CA SER A 256 0.68 41.98 -35.67
C SER A 256 1.27 42.99 -36.66
N ALA A 257 0.95 42.87 -37.95
CA ALA A 257 1.39 43.81 -38.97
C ALA A 257 0.78 45.20 -38.74
N VAL A 258 -0.52 45.28 -38.43
CA VAL A 258 -1.20 46.54 -38.09
C VAL A 258 -0.61 47.20 -36.84
N MET A 259 -0.37 46.43 -35.76
CA MET A 259 0.28 46.96 -34.54
C MET A 259 1.70 47.47 -34.81
N ARG A 260 2.45 46.82 -35.70
CA ARG A 260 3.79 47.27 -36.10
C ARG A 260 3.74 48.55 -36.92
N CYS A 261 2.76 48.72 -37.81
CA CYS A 261 2.54 49.97 -38.55
C CYS A 261 2.20 51.16 -37.61
N LEU A 262 1.62 50.88 -36.44
CA LEU A 262 1.31 51.88 -35.41
C LEU A 262 2.48 52.15 -34.43
N GLY A 263 3.66 51.58 -34.67
CA GLY A 263 4.88 51.87 -33.90
C GLY A 263 5.16 50.95 -32.71
N ALA A 264 4.44 49.83 -32.57
CA ALA A 264 4.69 48.88 -31.49
C ALA A 264 6.06 48.19 -31.63
N SER A 265 6.85 48.17 -30.55
CA SER A 265 8.15 47.48 -30.53
C SER A 265 7.99 45.96 -30.57
N GLN A 266 8.92 45.26 -31.21
CA GLN A 266 8.89 43.80 -31.37
C GLN A 266 8.85 43.05 -30.02
N GLY A 267 9.45 43.63 -28.97
CA GLY A 267 9.43 43.07 -27.62
C GLY A 267 8.06 43.18 -26.93
N TYR A 268 7.35 44.29 -27.14
CA TYR A 268 6.03 44.52 -26.55
C TYR A 268 4.96 43.59 -27.14
N VAL A 269 4.98 43.40 -28.47
CA VAL A 269 4.08 42.44 -29.15
C VAL A 269 4.35 41.02 -28.66
N LEU A 270 5.62 40.63 -28.50
CA LEU A 270 5.98 39.31 -27.99
C LEU A 270 5.48 39.10 -26.55
N GLN A 271 5.64 40.07 -25.65
CA GLN A 271 5.18 39.98 -24.26
C GLN A 271 3.67 39.78 -24.14
N ILE A 272 2.87 40.50 -24.94
CA ILE A 272 1.40 40.35 -24.95
C ILE A 272 0.99 38.93 -25.37
N PHE A 273 1.60 38.41 -26.45
CA PHE A 273 1.30 37.07 -26.93
C PHE A 273 1.77 35.99 -25.97
N LEU A 274 2.97 36.12 -25.39
CA LEU A 274 3.48 35.20 -24.38
C LEU A 274 2.59 35.18 -23.14
N GLY A 275 2.14 36.36 -22.69
CA GLY A 275 1.24 36.51 -21.56
C GLY A 275 -0.10 35.81 -21.78
N ARG A 276 -0.72 35.97 -22.96
CA ARG A 276 -1.98 35.28 -23.32
C ARG A 276 -1.84 33.76 -23.35
N VAL A 277 -0.72 33.26 -23.85
CA VAL A 277 -0.46 31.81 -23.89
C VAL A 277 -0.21 31.27 -22.50
N LEU A 278 0.52 31.99 -21.65
CA LEU A 278 0.76 31.62 -20.26
C LEU A 278 -0.53 31.59 -19.43
N THR A 279 -1.41 32.59 -19.56
CA THR A 279 -2.68 32.61 -18.82
C THR A 279 -3.62 31.50 -19.29
N ALA A 280 -3.71 31.26 -20.60
CA ALA A 280 -4.49 30.16 -21.16
C ALA A 280 -3.94 28.79 -20.71
N ALA A 281 -2.62 28.60 -20.74
CA ALA A 281 -1.97 27.37 -20.27
C ALA A 281 -2.19 27.16 -18.76
N GLY A 282 -2.13 28.23 -17.96
CA GLY A 282 -2.42 28.17 -16.52
C GLY A 282 -3.87 27.75 -16.23
N LEU A 283 -4.84 28.37 -16.90
CA LEU A 283 -6.26 28.01 -16.76
C LEU A 283 -6.54 26.58 -17.23
N ALA A 284 -6.01 26.18 -18.38
CA ALA A 284 -6.15 24.81 -18.89
C ALA A 284 -5.52 23.79 -17.93
N SER A 285 -4.37 24.11 -17.32
CA SER A 285 -3.71 23.24 -16.33
C SER A 285 -4.54 23.10 -15.05
N ALA A 286 -5.14 24.20 -14.58
CA ALA A 286 -6.02 24.19 -13.41
C ALA A 286 -7.27 23.33 -13.65
N ILE A 287 -7.93 23.51 -14.80
CA ILE A 287 -9.10 22.71 -15.22
C ILE A 287 -8.71 21.24 -15.37
N GLY A 288 -7.56 20.95 -15.99
CA GLY A 288 -7.05 19.59 -16.14
C GLY A 288 -6.74 18.91 -14.81
N CYS A 289 -6.22 19.65 -13.82
CA CYS A 289 -6.03 19.13 -12.46
C CYS A 289 -7.36 18.84 -11.78
N ALA A 290 -8.33 19.76 -11.87
CA ALA A 290 -9.67 19.56 -11.31
C ALA A 290 -10.38 18.35 -11.93
N ALA A 291 -10.37 18.23 -13.26
CA ALA A 291 -10.92 17.08 -13.97
C ALA A 291 -10.20 15.77 -13.60
N GLY A 292 -8.87 15.82 -13.40
CA GLY A 292 -8.08 14.68 -12.93
C GLY A 292 -8.47 14.21 -11.54
N LEU A 293 -8.74 15.13 -10.61
CA LEU A 293 -9.22 14.83 -9.26
C LEU A 293 -10.63 14.20 -9.30
N ILE A 294 -11.54 14.77 -10.10
CA ILE A 294 -12.91 14.23 -10.25
C ILE A 294 -12.88 12.82 -10.84
N ALA A 295 -12.13 12.61 -11.93
CA ALA A 295 -11.99 11.30 -12.55
C ALA A 295 -11.40 10.26 -11.58
N GLN A 296 -10.49 10.68 -10.70
CA GLN A 296 -9.91 9.83 -9.68
C GLN A 296 -10.90 9.46 -8.57
N GLU A 297 -11.70 10.41 -8.09
CA GLU A 297 -12.76 10.11 -7.11
C GLU A 297 -13.80 9.15 -7.71
N PHE A 298 -14.16 9.34 -8.99
CA PHE A 298 -15.06 8.44 -9.69
C PHE A 298 -14.49 7.02 -9.85
N LEU A 299 -13.20 6.89 -10.20
CA LEU A 299 -12.52 5.58 -10.24
C LEU A 299 -12.47 4.94 -8.84
N ALA A 300 -12.24 5.74 -7.80
CA ALA A 300 -12.16 5.25 -6.43
C ALA A 300 -13.50 4.74 -5.92
N SER A 301 -14.60 5.43 -6.23
CA SER A 301 -15.94 4.95 -5.87
C SER A 301 -16.26 3.63 -6.56
N LEU A 302 -15.91 3.48 -7.85
CA LEU A 302 -16.14 2.26 -8.60
C LEU A 302 -15.32 1.09 -8.02
N ALA A 303 -14.05 1.32 -7.69
CA ALA A 303 -13.18 0.34 -7.05
C ALA A 303 -13.65 -0.04 -5.63
N SER A 304 -14.13 0.92 -4.84
CA SER A 304 -14.65 0.68 -3.49
C SER A 304 -15.89 -0.23 -3.51
N SER A 305 -16.80 -0.04 -4.48
CA SER A 305 -17.98 -0.89 -4.63
C SER A 305 -17.67 -2.33 -5.06
N ALA A 306 -16.56 -2.54 -5.76
CA ALA A 306 -16.14 -3.85 -6.23
C ALA A 306 -15.24 -4.61 -5.24
N LEU A 307 -14.44 -3.90 -4.42
CA LEU A 307 -13.47 -4.51 -3.50
C LEU A 307 -13.81 -4.35 -2.00
N GLN A 308 -14.83 -3.57 -1.61
CA GLN A 308 -15.12 -3.26 -0.19
C GLN A 308 -13.87 -2.71 0.55
N VAL A 309 -13.16 -1.75 -0.06
CA VAL A 309 -11.94 -1.16 0.49
C VAL A 309 -12.13 0.35 0.65
N GLU A 310 -11.89 0.88 1.86
CA GLU A 310 -11.69 2.31 2.09
C GLU A 310 -10.30 2.71 1.58
N LEU A 311 -10.25 3.48 0.48
CA LEU A 311 -8.97 3.97 -0.05
C LEU A 311 -8.52 5.22 0.72
N PRO A 312 -7.32 5.23 1.33
CA PRO A 312 -6.80 6.38 2.06
C PRO A 312 -6.64 7.63 1.18
N ALA A 313 -6.58 8.80 1.84
CA ALA A 313 -6.53 10.12 1.22
C ALA A 313 -5.31 10.30 0.30
N PRO A 314 -5.46 10.99 -0.85
CA PRO A 314 -4.39 11.15 -1.83
C PRO A 314 -3.18 11.91 -1.27
N SER A 315 -1.96 11.42 -1.52
CA SER A 315 -0.74 12.13 -1.12
C SER A 315 -0.51 13.37 -1.99
N PHE A 316 0.14 14.41 -1.46
CA PHE A 316 0.40 15.66 -2.20
C PHE A 316 1.52 15.56 -3.26
N ARG A 317 2.28 14.45 -3.30
CA ARG A 317 3.47 14.30 -4.17
C ARG A 317 3.13 14.16 -5.68
N PRO A 318 2.10 13.40 -6.11
CA PRO A 318 1.74 13.27 -7.53
C PRO A 318 1.17 14.55 -8.14
N LEU A 319 0.57 15.42 -7.33
CA LEU A 319 0.05 16.72 -7.75
C LEU A 319 1.19 17.60 -8.30
N LEU A 320 2.29 17.68 -7.56
CA LEU A 320 3.46 18.48 -7.90
C LEU A 320 4.12 17.99 -9.19
N ALA A 321 4.31 16.67 -9.32
CA ALA A 321 4.89 16.08 -10.53
C ALA A 321 4.02 16.33 -11.77
N GLY A 322 2.70 16.24 -11.63
CA GLY A 322 1.75 16.48 -12.71
C GLY A 322 1.71 17.92 -13.20
N VAL A 323 1.77 18.89 -12.27
CA VAL A 323 1.86 20.32 -12.61
C VAL A 323 3.17 20.60 -13.34
N ILE A 324 4.31 20.12 -12.83
CA ILE A 324 5.62 20.33 -13.46
C ILE A 324 5.63 19.78 -14.89
N VAL A 325 5.19 18.54 -15.09
CA VAL A 325 5.17 17.91 -16.43
C VAL A 325 4.21 18.64 -17.37
N GLY A 326 3.02 19.01 -16.90
CA GLY A 326 2.05 19.76 -17.70
C GLY A 326 2.58 21.12 -18.16
N THR A 327 3.22 21.87 -17.24
CA THR A 327 3.83 23.16 -17.55
C THR A 327 5.02 23.02 -18.51
N VAL A 328 5.89 22.00 -18.32
CA VAL A 328 7.03 21.73 -19.21
C VAL A 328 6.58 21.37 -20.62
N VAL A 329 5.54 20.55 -20.77
CA VAL A 329 5.00 20.16 -22.09
C VAL A 329 4.36 21.35 -22.80
N ALA A 330 3.56 22.15 -22.07
CA ALA A 330 2.93 23.34 -22.62
C ALA A 330 3.96 24.39 -23.07
N LEU A 331 5.01 24.62 -22.27
CA LEU A 331 6.10 25.51 -22.64
C LEU A 331 6.94 24.93 -23.78
N GLY A 332 7.35 23.66 -23.71
CA GLY A 332 8.22 23.03 -24.71
C GLY A 332 7.61 23.02 -26.11
N PHE A 333 6.33 22.62 -26.25
CA PHE A 333 5.65 22.57 -27.54
C PHE A 333 5.04 23.92 -27.95
N GLY A 334 4.65 24.76 -27.00
CA GLY A 334 4.03 26.06 -27.27
C GLY A 334 5.01 27.19 -27.63
N LEU A 335 6.26 27.12 -27.16
CA LEU A 335 7.25 28.18 -27.41
C LEU A 335 7.82 28.16 -28.83
N ALA A 336 7.96 26.97 -29.44
CA ALA A 336 8.56 26.82 -30.77
C ALA A 336 7.78 27.54 -31.90
N PRO A 337 6.44 27.47 -31.99
CA PRO A 337 5.66 28.25 -32.96
C PRO A 337 5.74 29.76 -32.72
N ILE A 338 5.77 30.22 -31.47
CA ILE A 338 5.84 31.65 -31.15
C ILE A 338 7.20 32.24 -31.54
N LEU A 339 8.29 31.50 -31.32
CA LEU A 339 9.63 31.89 -31.76
C LEU A 339 9.72 31.97 -33.29
N SER A 340 8.94 31.16 -34.03
CA SER A 340 8.89 31.22 -35.50
C SER A 340 8.23 32.50 -36.04
N LEU A 341 7.38 33.18 -35.27
CA LEU A 341 6.85 34.51 -35.63
C LEU A 341 7.96 35.58 -35.63
N ARG A 342 9.06 35.34 -34.92
CA ARG A 342 10.22 36.25 -34.86
C ARG A 342 11.04 36.22 -36.17
N GLN A 343 10.89 35.18 -36.98
CA GLN A 343 11.69 34.92 -38.17
C GLN A 343 11.01 35.30 -39.49
N VAL A 344 9.89 36.02 -39.50
CA VAL A 344 9.32 36.50 -40.77
C VAL A 344 10.17 37.66 -41.28
N PRO A 345 10.99 37.47 -42.34
CA PRO A 345 11.74 38.56 -42.94
C PRO A 345 10.74 39.45 -43.67
N VAL A 346 10.88 40.76 -43.49
CA VAL A 346 10.04 41.82 -44.08
C VAL A 346 9.93 41.72 -45.62
N LEU A 347 10.78 40.91 -46.26
CA LEU A 347 10.85 40.70 -47.71
C LEU A 347 9.74 39.82 -48.32
N ARG A 348 8.89 39.11 -47.54
CA ARG A 348 7.77 38.33 -48.12
C ARG A 348 6.58 39.17 -48.57
N LEU A 349 6.44 40.40 -48.08
CA LEU A 349 5.35 41.30 -48.43
C LEU A 349 5.52 42.00 -49.80
N LEU A 350 6.70 41.91 -50.43
CA LEU A 350 6.96 42.50 -51.75
C LEU A 350 6.84 41.52 -52.93
N ARG A 351 6.51 40.25 -52.68
CA ARG A 351 6.42 39.21 -53.74
C ARG A 351 5.01 38.66 -53.96
N SER A 352 3.99 39.21 -53.30
CA SER A 352 2.59 38.83 -53.52
C SER A 352 1.88 39.69 -54.57
N GLU A 353 2.59 40.61 -55.24
CA GLU A 353 2.03 41.44 -56.34
C GLU A 353 2.72 41.27 -57.70
N HIS A 354 3.47 40.18 -57.92
CA HIS A 354 3.88 39.78 -59.27
C HIS A 354 3.58 38.31 -59.55
#